data_AF-Q0YRA4-F1
#
_entry.id   AF-Q0YRA4-F1
#
_cell.length_a   1.000
_cell.length_b   1.000
_cell.length_c   1.000
_cell.angle_alpha   90.00
_cell.angle_beta   90.00
_cell.angle_gamma   90.00
#
_symmetry.space_group_name_H-M   'P 1'
#
loop_
_entity.id
_entity.type
_entity.pdbx_description
1 polymer ?
#
loop_
_entity_poly.entity_id
_entity_poly.type
_entity_poly.pdbx_seq_one_letter_code
_entity_poly.pdbx_strand_id
1 'polypeptide(L)'
;MITGNDLVGVWREYKKFDTGQPAKDINAGDFRGYVAGVCDVCNRWLFTTPDGATQGQVCATVGKWLEEHPHRWTEPAMSLVIEALQDAFPFRREKKRRKRFLLFWVTRPDAP
;
A
#
# COMPACT_ATOMS: atom_id res chain seq x y z
N MET A 1 14.98 -17.27 5.18
CA MET A 1 13.79 -16.49 4.75
C MET A 1 13.78 -15.22 5.58
N ILE A 2 13.50 -14.06 5.00
CA ILE A 2 13.50 -12.78 5.72
C ILE A 2 12.26 -12.72 6.63
N THR A 3 12.49 -12.37 7.90
CA THR A 3 11.47 -12.26 8.95
C THR A 3 11.14 -10.81 9.26
N GLY A 4 10.10 -10.57 10.07
CA GLY A 4 9.80 -9.25 10.61
C GLY A 4 10.96 -8.63 11.39
N ASN A 5 11.79 -9.43 12.08
CA ASN A 5 12.97 -8.93 12.79
C ASN A 5 13.97 -8.27 11.82
N ASP A 6 14.21 -8.91 10.68
CA ASP A 6 15.09 -8.37 9.64
C ASP A 6 14.48 -7.07 9.07
N LEU A 7 13.17 -7.10 8.79
CA LEU A 7 12.43 -5.95 8.24
C LEU A 7 12.41 -4.75 9.21
N VAL A 8 12.25 -5.00 10.51
CA VAL A 8 12.30 -3.99 11.57
C VAL A 8 13.70 -3.41 11.71
N GLY A 9 14.74 -4.24 11.52
CA GLY A 9 16.12 -3.78 11.48
C GLY A 9 16.35 -2.71 10.42
N VAL A 10 15.90 -2.96 9.18
CA VAL A 10 16.02 -1.98 8.08
C VAL A 10 15.00 -0.83 8.19
N TRP A 11 13.82 -1.04 8.78
CA TRP A 11 12.88 0.05 9.11
C TRP A 11 13.50 1.09 10.05
N ARG A 12 14.21 0.66 11.09
CA ARG A 12 14.86 1.57 12.04
C ARG A 12 15.90 2.46 11.36
N GLU A 13 16.63 1.92 10.38
CA GLU A 13 17.57 2.71 9.58
C GLU A 13 16.85 3.64 8.59
N TYR A 14 15.77 3.18 7.96
CA TYR A 14 14.92 4.04 7.13
C TYR A 14 14.35 5.23 7.93
N LYS A 15 13.87 5.00 9.16
CA LYS A 15 13.31 6.05 10.04
C LYS A 15 14.35 7.12 10.40
N LYS A 16 15.62 6.73 10.58
CA LYS A 16 16.72 7.68 10.77
C LYS A 16 16.92 8.54 9.52
N PHE A 17 17.03 7.89 8.36
CA PHE A 17 17.19 8.57 7.07
C PHE A 17 16.05 9.57 6.80
N ASP A 18 14.81 9.16 7.01
CA ASP A 18 13.61 9.97 6.78
C ASP A 18 13.52 11.19 7.73
N THR A 19 14.11 11.09 8.92
CA THR A 19 14.18 12.18 9.91
C THR A 19 15.46 13.02 9.81
N GLY A 20 16.29 12.80 8.79
CA GLY A 20 17.54 13.52 8.58
C GLY A 20 18.66 13.13 9.55
N GLN A 21 18.52 12.01 10.26
CA GLN A 21 19.56 11.47 11.12
C GLN A 21 20.56 10.63 10.31
N PRO A 22 21.82 10.50 10.77
CA PRO A 22 22.79 9.59 10.15
C PRO A 22 22.26 8.16 10.13
N ALA A 23 22.11 7.60 8.93
CA ALA A 23 21.65 6.24 8.69
C ALA A 23 22.66 5.50 7.81
N LYS A 24 22.64 4.17 7.84
CA LYS A 24 23.29 3.40 6.77
C LYS A 24 22.42 3.46 5.53
N ASP A 25 22.83 4.24 4.53
CA ASP A 25 22.06 4.48 3.30
C ASP A 25 21.57 3.18 2.63
N ILE A 26 22.40 2.14 2.60
CA ILE A 26 22.03 0.84 2.03
C ILE A 26 20.84 0.19 2.75
N ASN A 27 20.78 0.28 4.08
CA ASN A 27 19.72 -0.32 4.89
C ASN A 27 18.40 0.46 4.75
N ALA A 28 18.47 1.80 4.61
CA ALA A 28 17.28 2.60 4.31
C ALA A 28 16.72 2.27 2.92
N GLY A 29 17.60 2.03 1.95
CA GLY A 29 17.26 1.51 0.62
C GLY A 29 16.56 0.15 0.68
N ASP A 30 17.07 -0.77 1.49
CA ASP A 30 16.54 -2.13 1.63
C ASP A 30 15.08 -2.14 2.11
N PHE A 31 14.74 -1.36 3.14
CA PHE A 31 13.35 -1.28 3.62
C PHE A 31 12.42 -0.73 2.52
N ARG A 32 12.81 0.39 1.90
CA ARG A 32 12.02 1.03 0.85
C ARG A 32 11.82 0.09 -0.35
N GLY A 33 12.88 -0.59 -0.77
CA GLY A 33 12.86 -1.53 -1.90
C GLY A 33 12.00 -2.75 -1.62
N TYR A 34 12.09 -3.31 -0.42
CA TYR A 34 11.27 -4.45 -0.01
C TYR A 34 9.77 -4.10 -0.02
N VAL A 35 9.39 -2.97 0.60
CA VAL A 35 7.99 -2.51 0.63
C VAL A 35 7.47 -2.20 -0.78
N ALA A 36 8.30 -1.58 -1.64
CA ALA A 36 7.94 -1.32 -3.04
C ALA A 36 7.67 -2.61 -3.81
N GLY A 37 8.55 -3.61 -3.69
CA GLY A 37 8.39 -4.90 -4.36
C GLY A 37 7.10 -5.63 -3.95
N VAL A 38 6.75 -5.61 -2.66
CA VAL A 38 5.46 -6.17 -2.20
C VAL A 38 4.28 -5.42 -2.80
N CYS A 39 4.35 -4.08 -2.86
CA CYS A 39 3.30 -3.26 -3.48
C CYS A 39 3.12 -3.57 -4.96
N ASP A 40 4.21 -3.68 -5.73
CA ASP A 40 4.14 -3.94 -7.17
C ASP A 40 3.45 -5.26 -7.50
N VAL A 41 3.65 -6.28 -6.65
CA VAL A 41 3.03 -7.61 -6.83
C VAL A 41 1.60 -7.68 -6.29
N CYS A 42 1.31 -7.03 -5.16
CA CYS A 42 0.08 -7.28 -4.40
C CYS A 42 -0.97 -6.16 -4.53
N ASN A 43 -0.59 -4.94 -4.91
CA ASN A 43 -1.52 -3.82 -5.02
C ASN A 43 -2.58 -4.12 -6.09
N ARG A 44 -3.83 -3.72 -5.80
CA ARG A 44 -5.03 -4.02 -6.60
C ARG A 44 -5.41 -5.52 -6.64
N TRP A 45 -4.76 -6.37 -5.86
CA TRP A 45 -5.14 -7.78 -5.68
C TRP A 45 -5.48 -8.11 -4.23
N LEU A 46 -4.60 -7.72 -3.29
CA LEU A 46 -4.76 -8.00 -1.86
C LEU A 46 -5.15 -6.77 -1.04
N PHE A 47 -4.73 -5.59 -1.49
CA PHE A 47 -5.03 -4.27 -0.92
C PHE A 47 -5.11 -3.23 -2.04
N THR A 48 -5.51 -1.99 -1.74
CA THR A 48 -5.58 -0.91 -2.75
C THR A 48 -5.04 0.38 -2.17
N THR A 49 -3.77 0.66 -2.44
CA THR A 49 -3.16 1.92 -2.00
C THR A 49 -3.91 3.13 -2.59
N PRO A 50 -4.04 4.25 -1.84
CA PRO A 50 -4.72 5.44 -2.35
C PRO A 50 -4.03 6.00 -3.59
N ASP A 51 -4.82 6.55 -4.51
CA ASP A 51 -4.26 7.26 -5.66
C ASP A 51 -3.41 8.44 -5.17
N GLY A 52 -2.18 8.54 -5.69
CA GLY A 52 -1.22 9.58 -5.29
C GLY A 52 -0.47 9.32 -3.98
N ALA A 53 -0.68 8.17 -3.32
CA ALA A 53 0.14 7.79 -2.17
C ALA A 53 1.63 7.72 -2.56
N THR A 54 2.48 8.41 -1.81
CA THR A 54 3.93 8.38 -2.05
C THR A 54 4.53 7.11 -1.47
N GLN A 55 5.66 6.66 -2.03
CA GLN A 55 6.40 5.53 -1.46
C GLN A 55 6.75 5.77 0.01
N GLY A 56 7.08 7.01 0.39
CA GLY A 56 7.37 7.36 1.78
C GLY A 56 6.17 7.18 2.71
N GLN A 57 4.96 7.54 2.26
CA GLN A 57 3.72 7.33 3.04
C GLN A 57 3.41 5.83 3.22
N VAL A 58 3.63 5.03 2.17
CA VAL A 58 3.46 3.57 2.23
C VAL A 58 4.46 2.96 3.21
N CYS A 59 5.74 3.33 3.09
CA CYS A 59 6.79 2.92 4.02
C CYS A 59 6.48 3.31 5.47
N ALA A 60 6.04 4.55 5.72
CA ALA A 60 5.66 5.03 7.04
C ALA A 60 4.47 4.25 7.63
N THR A 61 3.50 3.89 6.79
CA THR A 61 2.34 3.08 7.19
C THR A 61 2.77 1.70 7.67
N VAL A 62 3.60 1.01 6.87
CA VAL A 62 4.14 -0.31 7.21
C VAL A 62 5.01 -0.24 8.46
N GLY A 63 5.92 0.73 8.52
CA GLY A 63 6.82 0.92 9.65
C GLY A 63 6.09 1.17 10.97
N LYS A 64 5.06 2.03 10.94
CA LYS A 64 4.19 2.25 12.11
C LYS A 64 3.48 0.96 12.54
N TRP A 65 2.90 0.22 11.59
CA TRP A 65 2.23 -1.04 11.91
C TRP A 65 3.20 -2.05 12.55
N LEU A 66 4.45 -2.14 12.06
CA LEU A 66 5.47 -3.00 12.67
C LEU A 66 5.81 -2.60 14.11
N GLU A 67 5.88 -1.30 14.40
CA GLU A 67 6.12 -0.79 15.77
C GLU A 67 4.97 -1.16 16.74
N GLU A 68 3.75 -1.23 16.23
CA GLU A 68 2.55 -1.60 17.01
C GLU A 68 2.39 -3.12 17.22
N HIS A 69 3.11 -3.95 16.44
CA HIS A 69 2.97 -5.41 16.45
C HIS A 69 4.28 -6.18 16.72
N PRO A 70 5.00 -5.92 17.83
CA PRO A 70 6.29 -6.56 18.12
C PRO A 70 6.21 -8.07 18.32
N HIS A 71 5.06 -8.58 18.78
CA HIS A 71 4.83 -10.01 18.98
C HIS A 71 4.84 -10.83 17.67
N ARG A 72 4.79 -10.16 16.52
CA ARG A 72 4.74 -10.78 15.18
C ARG A 72 6.06 -10.74 14.43
N TRP A 73 7.12 -10.14 14.99
CA TRP A 73 8.38 -9.95 14.25
C TRP A 73 9.09 -11.26 13.86
N THR A 74 8.72 -12.40 14.44
CA THR A 74 9.24 -13.71 14.04
C THR A 74 8.60 -14.25 12.76
N GLU A 75 7.50 -13.65 12.30
CA GLU A 75 6.77 -14.07 11.11
C GLU A 75 7.45 -13.63 9.80
N PRO A 76 7.08 -14.19 8.64
CA PRO A 76 7.63 -13.80 7.34
C PRO A 76 7.39 -12.32 7.04
N ALA A 77 8.43 -11.60 6.62
CA ALA A 77 8.36 -10.16 6.34
C ALA A 77 7.29 -9.78 5.30
N MET A 78 7.12 -10.60 4.25
CA MET A 78 6.11 -10.35 3.21
C MET A 78 4.69 -10.36 3.78
N SER A 79 4.38 -11.32 4.66
CA SER A 79 3.07 -11.40 5.31
C SER A 79 2.79 -10.14 6.13
N LEU A 80 3.77 -9.69 6.93
CA LEU A 80 3.63 -8.48 7.75
C LEU A 80 3.40 -7.23 6.90
N VAL A 81 4.09 -7.07 5.76
CA VAL A 81 3.86 -5.94 4.85
C VAL A 81 2.46 -6.01 4.23
N ILE A 82 2.03 -7.18 3.76
CA ILE A 82 0.69 -7.36 3.17
C ILE A 82 -0.39 -7.01 4.19
N GLU A 83 -0.29 -7.53 5.40
CA GLU A 83 -1.29 -7.32 6.45
C GLU A 83 -1.33 -5.86 6.91
N ALA A 84 -0.17 -5.21 7.09
CA ALA A 84 -0.10 -3.79 7.38
C ALA A 84 -0.83 -2.94 6.32
N LEU A 85 -0.66 -3.28 5.04
CA LEU A 85 -1.30 -2.57 3.94
C LEU A 85 -2.77 -2.95 3.75
N GLN A 86 -3.18 -4.14 4.15
CA GLN A 86 -4.59 -4.53 4.18
C GLN A 86 -5.37 -3.80 5.27
N ASP A 87 -4.78 -3.67 6.46
CA ASP A 87 -5.36 -2.92 7.57
C ASP A 87 -5.50 -1.43 7.23
N ALA A 88 -4.46 -0.84 6.62
CA ALA A 88 -4.46 0.57 6.26
C ALA A 88 -5.27 0.88 5.00
N PHE A 89 -5.21 0.01 4.00
CA PHE A 89 -5.78 0.21 2.66
C PHE A 89 -6.59 -1.00 2.17
N PRO A 90 -7.73 -1.30 2.80
CA PRO A 90 -8.54 -2.47 2.45
C PRO A 90 -8.87 -2.53 0.97
N PHE A 91 -8.83 -3.73 0.40
CA PHE A 91 -9.08 -3.95 -1.02
C PHE A 91 -10.44 -3.38 -1.44
N ARG A 92 -10.42 -2.40 -2.36
CA ARG A 92 -11.64 -1.80 -2.90
C ARG A 92 -11.96 -2.45 -4.24
N ARG A 93 -12.89 -3.40 -4.23
CA ARG A 93 -13.39 -4.00 -5.48
C ARG A 93 -14.17 -2.91 -6.24
N GLU A 94 -13.59 -2.36 -7.30
CA GLU A 94 -14.28 -1.39 -8.15
C GLU A 94 -15.60 -1.99 -8.65
N LYS A 95 -16.74 -1.43 -8.20
CA LYS A 95 -18.03 -1.78 -8.76
C LYS A 95 -18.09 -1.17 -10.16
N LYS A 96 -18.03 -1.98 -11.21
CA LYS A 96 -18.28 -1.52 -12.60
C LYS A 96 -19.59 -0.74 -12.63
N ARG A 97 -19.52 0.59 -12.79
CA ARG A 97 -20.70 1.45 -12.91
C ARG A 97 -21.39 1.08 -14.24
N ARG A 98 -22.43 0.25 -14.18
CA ARG A 98 -23.28 -0.07 -15.34
C ARG A 98 -23.86 1.25 -15.87
N LYS A 99 -23.30 1.80 -16.95
CA LYS A 99 -23.91 2.93 -17.67
C LYS A 99 -25.20 2.42 -18.32
N ARG A 100 -26.34 2.70 -17.70
CA ARG A 100 -27.66 2.51 -18.32
C ARG A 100 -27.82 3.62 -19.34
N PHE A 101 -27.57 3.31 -20.62
CA PHE A 101 -27.90 4.19 -21.73
C PHE A 101 -29.42 4.38 -21.73
N LEU A 102 -29.89 5.57 -21.35
CA LEU A 102 -31.26 6.02 -21.63
C LEU A 102 -31.28 6.46 -23.10
N LEU A 103 -31.81 5.60 -23.97
CA LEU A 103 -32.22 6.01 -25.32
C LEU A 103 -33.31 7.08 -25.16
N PHE A 104 -32.96 8.33 -25.47
CA PHE A 104 -33.92 9.39 -25.69
C PHE A 104 -34.65 9.12 -27.01
N TRP A 105 -35.93 8.74 -26.94
CA TRP A 105 -36.81 8.81 -28.10
C TRP A 105 -37.26 10.27 -28.25
N VAL A 106 -36.72 10.95 -29.27
CA VAL A 106 -37.27 12.20 -29.79
C VAL A 106 -38.31 11.83 -30.83
N THR A 107 -39.58 12.03 -30.52
CA THR A 107 -40.61 12.34 -31.52
C THR A 107 -41.53 13.41 -30.92
N ARG A 108 -41.30 14.67 -31.32
CA ARG A 108 -42.30 15.73 -31.18
C ARG A 108 -43.32 15.57 -32.33
N PRO A 109 -44.62 15.82 -32.10
CA PRO A 109 -45.62 15.72 -33.14
C PRO A 109 -45.63 17.00 -33.97
N ASP A 110 -45.45 16.89 -35.28
CA ASP A 110 -45.75 17.98 -36.21
C ASP A 110 -47.26 17.94 -36.52
N ALA A 111 -47.97 18.94 -36.00
CA ALA A 111 -49.31 19.31 -36.46
C ALA A 111 -49.18 20.14 -37.75
N PRO A 112 -50.05 19.91 -38.74
CA PRO A 112 -51.14 20.88 -38.97
C PRO A 112 -52.54 20.28 -38.82
#